data_AF-A0A7J6VSU6-F1
#
_entry.id   AF-A0A7J6VSU6-F1
#
_cell.length_a   1.000
_cell.length_b   1.000
_cell.length_c   1.000
_cell.angle_alpha   90.00
_cell.angle_beta   90.00
_cell.angle_gamma   90.00
#
_symmetry.space_group_name_H-M   'P 1'
#
loop_
_entity.id
_entity.type
_entity.pdbx_description
1 polymer ?
#
loop_
_entity_poly.entity_id
_entity_poly.type
_entity_poly.pdbx_seq_one_letter_code
_entity_poly.pdbx_strand_id
1 'polypeptide(L)'
;MYVDPSDLLSDRSIIPTRDHWVYEYDNQAHRTMYGQFMRRPAFARKSVIISYLSQEEVNVSDIIDKINTGLVPQSWKVIVAVERERELKRTNARFYAKMTPEMRLYQIATEGNIADIIFHYIREKSMTMGEDQLLKTVTRMASLHADPAKSKYKFVVIDFSSWCINFRWEFSHAVFRDLDNLFGFD
;
A
#
# COMPACT_ATOMS: atom_id res chain seq x y z
N MET A 1 2.96 -2.33 19.39
CA MET A 1 2.73 -2.38 17.93
C MET A 1 1.56 -3.30 17.67
N TYR A 2 0.60 -2.88 16.84
CA TYR A 2 -0.54 -3.72 16.50
C TYR A 2 -0.10 -4.91 15.63
N VAL A 3 -0.42 -6.14 16.07
CA VAL A 3 -0.07 -7.39 15.38
C VAL A 3 -1.32 -8.26 15.32
N ASP A 4 -2.39 -7.78 14.67
CA ASP A 4 -3.49 -8.68 14.30
C ASP A 4 -3.14 -9.38 12.97
N PRO A 5 -2.89 -10.70 12.97
CA PRO A 5 -2.62 -11.46 11.76
C PRO A 5 -3.81 -11.49 10.80
N SER A 6 -5.04 -11.23 11.26
CA SER A 6 -6.25 -11.34 10.42
C SER A 6 -6.27 -10.30 9.30
N ASP A 7 -5.87 -9.05 9.59
CA ASP A 7 -5.76 -7.98 8.59
C ASP A 7 -4.54 -8.17 7.66
N LEU A 8 -3.50 -8.86 8.16
CA LEU A 8 -2.28 -9.18 7.42
C LEU A 8 -2.50 -10.29 6.35
N LEU A 9 -3.52 -11.14 6.54
CA LEU A 9 -3.74 -12.37 5.77
C LEU A 9 -4.69 -12.27 4.57
N SER A 10 -5.03 -11.05 4.12
CA SER A 10 -5.87 -10.90 2.91
C SER A 10 -5.30 -11.64 1.70
N ASP A 11 -6.15 -12.41 1.00
CA ASP A 11 -5.75 -13.17 -0.20
C ASP A 11 -5.39 -12.21 -1.34
N ARG A 12 -4.10 -11.87 -1.42
CA ARG A 12 -3.53 -11.02 -2.45
C ARG A 12 -2.31 -11.68 -3.05
N SER A 13 -1.96 -11.23 -4.25
CA SER A 13 -0.75 -11.68 -4.92
C SER A 13 0.49 -10.94 -4.41
N ILE A 14 1.62 -11.65 -4.38
CA ILE A 14 2.93 -11.16 -3.94
C ILE A 14 4.01 -11.59 -4.95
N ILE A 15 5.17 -10.93 -4.88
CA ILE A 15 6.40 -11.42 -5.53
C ILE A 15 7.30 -12.04 -4.44
N PRO A 16 7.69 -13.32 -4.51
CA PRO A 16 8.44 -13.97 -3.43
C PRO A 16 9.76 -13.27 -3.10
N THR A 17 10.59 -13.03 -4.11
CA THR A 17 11.82 -12.25 -3.99
C THR A 17 12.13 -11.56 -5.31
N ARG A 18 13.10 -10.66 -5.30
CA ARG A 18 13.62 -10.00 -6.50
C ARG A 18 13.91 -10.96 -7.64
N ASP A 19 14.56 -12.10 -7.40
CA ASP A 19 14.95 -13.05 -8.46
C ASP A 19 13.75 -13.74 -9.15
N HIS A 20 12.58 -13.72 -8.52
CA HIS A 20 11.36 -14.34 -9.05
C HIS A 20 10.61 -13.46 -10.06
N TRP A 21 11.10 -12.25 -10.35
CA TRP A 21 10.48 -11.33 -11.32
C TRP A 21 10.28 -11.98 -12.70
N VAL A 22 11.16 -12.91 -13.08
CA VAL A 22 11.12 -13.66 -14.34
C VAL A 22 9.86 -14.50 -14.53
N TYR A 23 9.15 -14.81 -13.44
CA TYR A 23 7.87 -15.54 -13.47
C TYR A 23 6.67 -14.64 -13.78
N GLU A 24 6.85 -13.32 -13.90
CA GLU A 24 5.81 -12.40 -14.34
C GLU A 24 5.65 -12.38 -15.87
N TYR A 25 6.62 -12.95 -16.59
CA TYR A 25 6.65 -12.98 -18.04
C TYR A 25 6.57 -14.42 -18.58
N ASP A 26 6.04 -14.54 -19.80
CA ASP A 26 6.01 -15.82 -20.51
C ASP A 26 7.41 -16.26 -20.92
N ASN A 27 7.76 -17.51 -20.58
CA ASN A 27 9.05 -18.10 -20.94
C ASN A 27 9.16 -18.38 -22.44
N GLN A 28 8.04 -18.70 -23.10
CA GLN A 28 8.03 -18.98 -24.52
C GLN A 28 8.29 -17.69 -25.31
N ALA A 29 7.69 -16.57 -24.90
CA ALA A 29 7.99 -15.27 -25.48
C ALA A 29 9.49 -14.94 -25.42
N HIS A 30 10.14 -15.18 -24.27
CA HIS A 30 11.58 -14.99 -24.13
C HIS A 30 12.39 -15.87 -25.09
N ARG A 31 12.02 -17.16 -25.21
CA ARG A 31 12.67 -18.06 -26.18
C ARG A 31 12.51 -17.60 -27.62
N THR A 32 11.33 -17.16 -28.00
CA THR A 32 11.06 -16.67 -29.36
C THR A 32 11.90 -15.44 -29.69
N MET A 33 12.10 -14.52 -28.73
CA MET A 33 12.88 -13.29 -28.95
C MET A 33 14.40 -13.51 -28.88
N TYR A 34 14.88 -14.38 -27.99
CA TYR A 34 16.32 -14.49 -27.65
C TYR A 34 16.94 -15.87 -27.94
N GLY A 35 16.18 -16.81 -28.51
CA GLY A 35 16.65 -18.15 -28.87
C GLY A 35 16.88 -19.10 -27.69
N GLN A 36 16.69 -18.64 -26.44
CA GLN A 36 16.93 -19.42 -25.24
C GLN A 36 15.88 -19.16 -24.15
N PHE A 37 15.69 -20.14 -23.27
CA PHE A 37 14.83 -19.96 -22.10
C PHE A 37 15.49 -19.04 -21.07
N MET A 38 14.67 -18.31 -20.34
CA MET A 38 15.16 -17.49 -19.23
C MET A 38 15.58 -18.40 -18.07
N ARG A 39 16.71 -18.11 -17.43
CA ARG A 39 17.10 -18.78 -16.20
C ARG A 39 16.12 -18.39 -15.08
N ARG A 40 15.53 -19.39 -14.42
CA ARG A 40 14.54 -19.18 -13.36
C ARG A 40 15.04 -19.78 -12.05
N PRO A 41 14.78 -19.13 -10.89
CA PRO A 41 15.01 -19.77 -9.59
C PRO A 41 14.01 -20.92 -9.37
N ALA A 42 14.07 -21.59 -8.23
CA ALA A 42 13.04 -22.58 -7.87
C ALA A 42 11.66 -21.90 -7.83
N PHE A 43 10.61 -22.62 -8.22
CA PHE A 43 9.26 -22.05 -8.20
C PHE A 43 8.82 -21.78 -6.76
N ALA A 44 8.34 -20.57 -6.52
CA ALA A 44 7.72 -20.17 -5.27
C ALA A 44 6.29 -19.68 -5.52
N ARG A 45 5.38 -19.99 -4.60
CA ARG A 45 3.96 -19.62 -4.72
C ARG A 45 3.79 -18.11 -4.47
N LYS A 46 2.84 -17.49 -5.18
CA LYS A 46 2.64 -16.03 -5.24
C LYS A 46 1.41 -15.52 -4.47
N SER A 47 1.00 -16.20 -3.40
CA SER A 47 -0.14 -15.79 -2.56
C SER A 47 0.36 -15.47 -1.14
N VAL A 48 -0.18 -14.39 -0.55
CA VAL A 48 0.11 -13.98 0.84
C VAL A 48 -0.15 -15.11 1.82
N ILE A 49 -1.34 -15.72 1.74
CA ILE A 49 -1.78 -16.77 2.67
C ILE A 49 -0.81 -17.94 2.63
N ILE A 50 -0.45 -18.37 1.42
CA ILE A 50 0.45 -19.51 1.23
C ILE A 50 1.85 -19.18 1.74
N SER A 51 2.35 -17.98 1.45
CA SER A 51 3.65 -17.53 1.94
C SER A 51 3.70 -17.50 3.46
N TYR A 52 2.62 -17.04 4.10
CA TYR A 52 2.50 -17.01 5.55
C TYR A 52 2.45 -18.43 6.14
N LEU A 53 1.61 -19.30 5.59
CA LEU A 53 1.50 -20.71 6.04
C LEU A 53 2.78 -21.52 5.84
N SER A 54 3.68 -21.08 4.96
CA SER A 54 4.96 -21.74 4.69
C SER A 54 6.08 -21.29 5.63
N GLN A 55 5.86 -20.25 6.44
CA GLN A 55 6.83 -19.73 7.40
C GLN A 55 6.51 -20.27 8.80
N GLU A 56 7.53 -20.75 9.53
CA GLU A 56 7.35 -21.25 10.90
C GLU A 56 7.02 -20.11 11.88
N GLU A 57 7.69 -18.97 11.74
CA GLU A 57 7.39 -17.75 12.50
C GLU A 57 7.54 -16.51 11.61
N VAL A 58 6.56 -15.60 11.70
CA VAL A 58 6.59 -14.30 11.02
C VAL A 58 6.80 -13.21 12.06
N ASN A 59 8.04 -12.75 12.22
CA ASN A 59 8.36 -11.67 13.15
C ASN A 59 8.39 -10.32 12.43
N VAL A 60 7.33 -9.54 12.62
CA VAL A 60 7.20 -8.19 12.04
C VAL A 60 8.24 -7.23 12.63
N SER A 61 8.61 -7.40 13.89
CA SER A 61 9.61 -6.55 14.57
C SER A 61 10.97 -6.65 13.88
N ASP A 62 11.42 -7.86 13.55
CA ASP A 62 12.70 -8.08 12.85
C ASP A 62 12.72 -7.44 11.46
N ILE A 63 11.56 -7.38 10.79
CA ILE A 63 11.44 -6.71 9.49
C ILE A 63 11.58 -5.20 9.67
N ILE A 64 10.91 -4.64 10.67
CA ILE A 64 10.99 -3.21 10.97
C ILE A 64 12.40 -2.81 11.37
N ASP A 65 13.06 -3.58 12.23
CA ASP A 65 14.42 -3.30 12.66
C ASP A 65 15.38 -3.25 11.47
N LYS A 66 15.29 -4.21 10.54
CA LYS A 66 16.09 -4.21 9.30
C LYS A 66 15.82 -3.00 8.41
N ILE A 67 14.58 -2.52 8.38
CA ILE A 67 14.21 -1.32 7.62
C ILE A 67 14.75 -0.08 8.31
N ASN A 68 14.62 0.03 9.64
CA ASN A 68 15.07 1.18 10.42
C ASN A 68 16.60 1.33 10.38
N THR A 69 17.34 0.22 10.49
CA THR A 69 18.80 0.25 10.37
C THR A 69 19.30 0.43 8.93
N GLY A 70 18.41 0.54 7.94
CA GLY A 70 18.76 0.63 6.52
C GLY A 70 19.35 -0.64 5.92
N LEU A 71 19.30 -1.77 6.64
CA LEU A 71 19.87 -3.06 6.25
C LEU A 71 18.88 -3.91 5.43
N VAL A 72 18.09 -3.27 4.58
CA VAL A 72 17.08 -3.94 3.75
C VAL A 72 17.77 -4.87 2.73
N PRO A 73 17.52 -6.19 2.79
CA PRO A 73 18.07 -7.16 1.86
C PRO A 73 17.73 -6.82 0.41
N GLN A 74 18.67 -7.10 -0.50
CA GLN A 74 18.46 -6.83 -1.92
C GLN A 74 17.32 -7.68 -2.53
N SER A 75 17.04 -8.84 -1.93
CA SER A 75 15.92 -9.72 -2.29
C SER A 75 14.55 -9.07 -2.07
N TRP A 76 14.43 -8.12 -1.13
CA TRP A 76 13.18 -7.41 -0.81
C TRP A 76 12.94 -6.20 -1.71
N LYS A 77 14.00 -5.70 -2.38
CA LYS A 77 13.96 -4.49 -3.21
C LYS A 77 13.42 -4.79 -4.60
N VAL A 78 12.13 -5.12 -4.68
CA VAL A 78 11.40 -5.33 -5.93
C VAL A 78 9.94 -4.92 -5.77
N ILE A 79 9.41 -4.25 -6.79
CA ILE A 79 7.99 -3.95 -6.93
C ILE A 79 7.58 -4.34 -8.35
N VAL A 80 6.53 -5.14 -8.47
CA VAL A 80 5.94 -5.50 -9.76
C VAL A 80 4.66 -4.68 -9.96
N ALA A 81 4.63 -3.89 -11.01
CA ALA A 81 3.43 -3.14 -11.41
C ALA A 81 2.52 -4.05 -12.24
N VAL A 82 1.26 -4.18 -11.83
CA VAL A 82 0.21 -4.94 -12.53
C VAL A 82 -0.88 -3.98 -12.95
N GLU A 83 -1.33 -4.06 -14.19
CA GLU A 83 -2.39 -3.20 -14.70
C GLU A 83 -3.68 -3.37 -13.89
N ARG A 84 -4.31 -2.25 -13.52
CA ARG A 84 -5.59 -2.27 -12.82
C ARG A 84 -6.70 -2.68 -13.78
N GLU A 85 -7.38 -3.77 -13.46
CA GLU A 85 -8.56 -4.20 -14.21
C GLU A 85 -9.67 -3.14 -14.16
N ARG A 86 -10.42 -3.02 -15.26
CA ARG A 86 -11.56 -2.11 -15.43
C ARG A 86 -11.21 -0.62 -15.26
N GLU A 87 -9.97 -0.22 -15.50
CA GLU A 87 -9.60 1.19 -15.56
C GLU A 87 -10.13 1.82 -16.85
N LEU A 88 -10.96 2.88 -16.73
CA LEU A 88 -11.54 3.59 -17.87
C LEU A 88 -10.54 4.54 -18.56
N LYS A 89 -9.41 4.84 -17.91
CA LYS A 89 -8.36 5.70 -18.43
C LYS A 89 -7.50 4.95 -19.45
N ARG A 90 -7.70 5.24 -20.73
CA ARG A 90 -6.99 4.58 -21.85
C ARG A 90 -5.50 4.92 -21.93
N THR A 91 -5.10 6.14 -21.55
CA THR A 91 -3.74 6.65 -21.73
C THR A 91 -2.92 6.65 -20.44
N ASN A 92 -3.57 6.83 -19.29
CA ASN A 92 -2.94 6.89 -17.97
C ASN A 92 -3.49 5.77 -17.10
N ALA A 93 -3.21 4.53 -17.48
CA ALA A 93 -3.61 3.36 -16.73
C ALA A 93 -2.97 3.39 -15.34
N ARG A 94 -3.77 3.07 -14.32
CA ARG A 94 -3.28 2.91 -12.96
C ARG A 94 -2.74 1.49 -12.80
N PHE A 95 -1.64 1.37 -12.07
CA PHE A 95 -1.06 0.08 -11.73
C PHE A 95 -1.27 -0.22 -10.25
N TYR A 96 -1.50 -1.49 -9.94
CA TYR A 96 -1.34 -2.04 -8.61
C TYR A 96 0.10 -2.52 -8.42
N ALA A 97 0.64 -2.27 -7.23
CA ALA A 97 1.97 -2.73 -6.86
C ALA A 97 1.87 -4.07 -6.12
N LYS A 98 2.61 -5.08 -6.59
CA LYS A 98 2.92 -6.29 -5.83
C LYS A 98 4.31 -6.15 -5.22
N MET A 99 4.40 -6.41 -3.92
CA MET A 99 5.63 -6.33 -3.14
C MET A 99 6.03 -7.71 -2.62
N THR A 100 7.22 -7.81 -2.03
CA THR A 100 7.62 -9.01 -1.28
C THR A 100 6.81 -9.15 0.01
N PRO A 101 6.68 -10.36 0.56
CA PRO A 101 5.95 -10.60 1.81
C PRO A 101 6.37 -9.62 2.92
N GLU A 102 7.68 -9.40 3.08
CA GLU A 102 8.24 -8.60 4.17
C GLU A 102 7.92 -7.12 4.00
N MET A 103 8.13 -6.57 2.80
CA MET A 103 7.78 -5.17 2.51
C MET A 103 6.28 -4.93 2.60
N ARG A 104 5.46 -5.91 2.23
CA ARG A 104 4.01 -5.85 2.39
C ARG A 104 3.59 -5.87 3.86
N LEU A 105 4.18 -6.73 4.68
CA LEU A 105 3.93 -6.77 6.12
C LEU A 105 4.28 -5.43 6.78
N TYR A 106 5.44 -4.86 6.44
CA TYR A 106 5.84 -3.54 6.89
C TYR A 106 4.81 -2.46 6.51
N GLN A 107 4.38 -2.43 5.23
CA GLN A 107 3.38 -1.48 4.76
C GLN A 107 2.06 -1.60 5.54
N ILE A 108 1.52 -2.82 5.66
CA ILE A 108 0.22 -3.05 6.32
C ILE A 108 0.31 -2.74 7.82
N ALA A 109 1.39 -3.15 8.49
CA ALA A 109 1.60 -2.84 9.90
C ALA A 109 1.67 -1.32 10.13
N THR A 110 2.38 -0.60 9.27
CA THR A 110 2.48 0.87 9.34
C THR A 110 1.12 1.53 9.10
N GLU A 111 0.38 1.09 8.07
CA GLU A 111 -0.97 1.60 7.78
C GLU A 111 -1.95 1.34 8.94
N GLY A 112 -1.91 0.15 9.54
CA GLY A 112 -2.72 -0.20 10.70
C GLY A 112 -2.42 0.67 11.91
N ASN A 113 -1.14 0.85 12.26
CA ASN A 113 -0.75 1.72 13.38
C ASN A 113 -1.17 3.19 13.16
N ILE A 114 -1.04 3.71 11.93
CA ILE A 114 -1.52 5.05 11.59
C ILE A 114 -3.05 5.11 11.72
N ALA A 115 -3.75 4.08 11.24
CA ALA A 115 -5.20 4.01 11.28
C ALA A 115 -5.78 3.95 12.69
N ASP A 116 -5.11 3.23 13.59
CA ASP A 116 -5.57 3.01 14.94
C ASP A 116 -5.13 4.12 15.91
N ILE A 117 -4.04 4.83 15.64
CA ILE A 117 -3.49 5.80 16.62
C ILE A 117 -3.62 7.23 16.11
N ILE A 118 -3.12 7.53 14.92
CA ILE A 118 -3.06 8.91 14.39
C ILE A 118 -4.44 9.39 13.93
N PHE A 119 -5.14 8.48 13.29
CA PHE A 119 -6.36 8.75 12.56
C PHE A 119 -7.55 9.14 13.47
N HIS A 120 -7.49 8.86 14.77
CA HIS A 120 -8.46 9.37 15.77
C HIS A 120 -8.42 10.89 15.93
N TYR A 121 -7.28 11.52 15.63
CA TYR A 121 -7.09 12.97 15.77
C TYR A 121 -7.52 13.74 14.51
N ILE A 122 -7.76 13.06 13.39
CA ILE A 122 -8.16 13.65 12.11
C ILE A 122 -9.65 13.35 11.88
N ARG A 123 -10.52 14.31 12.20
CA ARG A 123 -11.97 14.11 12.26
C ARG A 123 -12.65 14.11 10.89
N GLU A 124 -12.00 14.65 9.88
CA GLU A 124 -12.60 14.92 8.57
C GLU A 124 -12.49 13.75 7.59
N LYS A 125 -11.78 12.67 7.93
CA LYS A 125 -11.54 11.56 7.00
C LYS A 125 -12.63 10.49 7.07
N SER A 126 -13.03 9.97 5.92
CA SER A 126 -14.05 8.92 5.82
C SER A 126 -13.53 7.49 6.03
N MET A 127 -12.22 7.25 5.92
CA MET A 127 -11.65 5.89 5.86
C MET A 127 -11.92 5.02 7.09
N THR A 128 -12.15 5.62 8.26
CA THR A 128 -12.46 4.89 9.51
C THR A 128 -13.88 5.19 10.00
N MET A 129 -14.67 5.92 9.21
CA MET A 129 -16.06 6.21 9.56
C MET A 129 -16.93 5.02 9.21
N GLY A 130 -17.78 4.60 10.15
CA GLY A 130 -18.89 3.71 9.83
C GLY A 130 -19.91 4.40 8.92
N GLU A 131 -20.77 3.61 8.29
CA GLU A 131 -21.79 4.09 7.33
C GLU A 131 -22.64 5.24 7.90
N ASP A 132 -23.12 5.10 9.14
CA ASP A 132 -23.92 6.12 9.81
C ASP A 132 -23.18 7.45 9.99
N GLN A 133 -21.88 7.40 10.33
CA GLN A 133 -21.07 8.59 10.52
C GLN A 133 -20.79 9.29 9.20
N LEU A 134 -20.55 8.50 8.15
CA LEU A 134 -20.37 9.02 6.80
C LEU A 134 -21.65 9.68 6.29
N LEU A 135 -22.80 9.03 6.46
CA LEU A 135 -24.10 9.56 6.05
C LEU A 135 -24.39 10.86 6.79
N LYS A 136 -24.23 10.90 8.12
CA LYS A 136 -24.38 12.13 8.91
C LYS A 136 -23.47 13.26 8.42
N THR A 137 -22.23 12.94 8.06
CA THR A 137 -21.26 13.92 7.55
C THR A 137 -21.69 14.48 6.20
N VAL A 138 -22.11 13.61 5.27
CA VAL A 138 -22.60 14.01 3.94
C VAL A 138 -23.89 14.82 4.05
N THR A 139 -24.86 14.38 4.86
CA THR A 139 -26.11 15.11 5.10
C THR A 139 -25.86 16.48 5.73
N ARG A 140 -24.93 16.57 6.69
CA ARG A 140 -24.51 17.85 7.27
C ARG A 140 -23.95 18.77 6.19
N MET A 141 -23.03 18.28 5.36
CA MET A 141 -22.47 19.06 4.25
C MET A 141 -23.55 19.50 3.25
N ALA A 142 -24.47 18.61 2.88
CA ALA A 142 -25.58 18.93 1.97
C ALA A 142 -26.54 19.98 2.57
N SER A 143 -26.85 19.91 3.86
CA SER A 143 -27.77 20.84 4.54
C SER A 143 -27.25 22.28 4.56
N LEU A 144 -25.93 22.47 4.63
CA LEU A 144 -25.27 23.78 4.54
C LEU A 144 -25.41 24.43 3.15
N HIS A 145 -25.84 23.66 2.15
CA HIS A 145 -26.04 24.09 0.76
C HIS A 145 -27.50 24.02 0.28
N ALA A 146 -28.46 23.71 1.17
CA ALA A 146 -29.86 23.53 0.81
C ALA A 146 -30.55 24.83 0.33
N ASP A 147 -30.08 26.01 0.77
CA ASP A 147 -30.57 27.32 0.29
C ASP A 147 -29.41 28.11 -0.36
N PRO A 148 -29.29 28.09 -1.71
CA PRO A 148 -28.25 28.80 -2.44
C PRO A 148 -28.25 30.32 -2.22
N ALA A 149 -29.40 30.91 -1.85
CA ALA A 149 -29.54 32.35 -1.63
C ALA A 149 -29.05 32.80 -0.24
N LYS A 150 -28.91 31.88 0.71
CA LYS A 150 -28.47 32.16 2.09
C LYS A 150 -27.16 31.48 2.49
N SER A 151 -26.63 30.58 1.67
CA SER A 151 -25.41 29.85 2.00
C SER A 151 -24.17 30.76 1.96
N LYS A 152 -23.52 30.92 3.12
CA LYS A 152 -22.23 31.62 3.27
C LYS A 152 -21.03 30.73 2.92
N TYR A 153 -21.26 29.45 2.60
CA TYR A 153 -20.20 28.46 2.42
C TYR A 153 -19.93 28.22 0.93
N LYS A 154 -18.66 28.14 0.55
CA LYS A 154 -18.22 27.72 -0.78
C LYS A 154 -17.66 26.31 -0.69
N PHE A 155 -18.18 25.41 -1.52
CA PHE A 155 -17.67 24.06 -1.64
C PHE A 155 -16.56 24.03 -2.69
N VAL A 156 -15.37 23.57 -2.32
CA VAL A 156 -14.22 23.43 -3.21
C VAL A 156 -13.93 21.95 -3.36
N VAL A 157 -14.02 21.45 -4.59
CA VAL A 157 -13.56 20.10 -4.94
C VAL A 157 -12.15 20.23 -5.50
N ILE A 158 -11.20 19.56 -4.84
CA ILE A 158 -9.82 19.53 -5.27
C ILE A 158 -9.52 18.11 -5.75
N ASP A 159 -9.11 17.98 -7.02
CA ASP A 159 -8.57 16.74 -7.57
C ASP A 159 -7.08 16.93 -7.83
N PHE A 160 -6.25 16.10 -7.21
CA PHE A 160 -4.80 16.16 -7.36
C PHE A 160 -4.33 15.18 -8.43
N SER A 161 -3.67 15.69 -9.46
CA SER A 161 -3.05 14.85 -10.49
C SER A 161 -1.86 14.08 -9.90
N SER A 162 -1.86 12.76 -10.12
CA SER A 162 -0.76 11.88 -9.72
C SER A 162 -0.30 12.05 -8.27
N TRP A 163 -1.22 12.35 -7.35
CA TRP A 163 -0.96 12.66 -5.93
C TRP A 163 0.12 11.77 -5.30
N CYS A 164 -0.07 10.45 -5.37
CA CYS A 164 0.86 9.48 -4.76
C CYS A 164 2.26 9.49 -5.39
N ILE A 165 2.41 9.87 -6.66
CA ILE A 165 3.68 9.88 -7.38
C ILE A 165 4.46 11.16 -7.09
N ASN A 166 3.79 12.24 -6.68
CA ASN A 166 4.43 13.54 -6.45
C ASN A 166 5.04 13.69 -5.06
N PHE A 167 4.82 12.74 -4.14
CA PHE A 167 5.52 12.73 -2.87
C PHE A 167 7.02 12.51 -3.09
N ARG A 168 7.82 13.29 -2.36
CA ARG A 168 9.28 13.24 -2.38
C ARG A 168 9.77 13.16 -0.95
N TRP A 169 10.95 12.58 -0.77
CA TRP A 169 11.59 12.42 0.54
C TRP A 169 11.65 13.74 1.29
N GLU A 170 12.06 14.82 0.61
CA GLU A 170 12.23 16.16 1.20
C GLU A 170 10.94 16.73 1.78
N PHE A 171 9.78 16.37 1.23
CA PHE A 171 8.48 16.82 1.71
C PHE A 171 7.97 15.94 2.86
N SER A 172 8.06 14.62 2.70
CA SER A 172 7.40 13.69 3.61
C SER A 172 8.26 13.26 4.79
N HIS A 173 9.59 13.35 4.68
CA HIS A 173 10.51 12.82 5.69
C HIS A 173 10.34 13.47 7.06
N ALA A 174 10.19 14.80 7.13
CA ALA A 174 10.03 15.48 8.41
C ALA A 174 8.78 15.00 9.17
N VAL A 175 7.66 14.83 8.46
CA VAL A 175 6.40 14.33 9.04
C VAL A 175 6.54 12.87 9.45
N PHE A 176 7.14 12.03 8.61
CA PHE A 176 7.31 10.62 8.93
C PHE A 176 8.28 10.39 10.09
N ARG A 177 9.36 11.17 10.20
CA ARG A 177 10.25 11.13 11.36
C ARG A 177 9.52 11.48 12.66
N ASP A 178 8.63 12.47 12.63
CA ASP A 178 7.84 12.81 13.83
C ASP A 178 6.83 11.70 14.19
N LEU A 179 6.31 10.99 13.19
CA LEU A 179 5.50 9.79 13.41
C LEU A 179 6.35 8.65 13.99
N ASP A 180 7.53 8.40 13.43
CA ASP A 180 8.47 7.38 13.90
C ASP A 180 8.82 7.62 15.37
N ASN A 181 9.15 8.86 15.75
CA ASN A 181 9.38 9.28 17.14
C ASN A 181 8.18 8.97 18.05
N LEU A 182 6.95 9.19 17.59
CA LEU A 182 5.75 8.90 18.37
C LEU A 182 5.58 7.40 18.63
N PHE A 183 5.99 6.57 17.67
CA PHE A 183 5.96 5.12 17.80
C PHE A 183 7.20 4.54 18.49
N GLY A 184 8.19 5.37 18.85
CA GLY A 184 9.41 4.98 19.54
C GLY A 184 10.52 4.48 18.60
N PHE A 185 10.48 4.89 17.34
CA PHE A 185 11.52 4.63 16.33
C PHE A 185 12.33 5.92 16.06
N ASP A 186 13.61 5.75 15.73
CA ASP A 186 14.57 6.82 15.40
C ASP A 186 14.89 6.85 13.89
#